data_AF-A0A929NW90-F1
#
_entry.id   AF-A0A929NW90-F1
#
_cell.length_a   1.000
_cell.length_b   1.000
_cell.length_c   1.000
_cell.angle_alpha   90.00
_cell.angle_beta   90.00
_cell.angle_gamma   90.00
#
_symmetry.space_group_name_H-M   'P 1'
#
loop_
_entity.id
_entity.type
_entity.pdbx_description
1 polymer ?
#
loop_
_entity_poly.entity_id
_entity_poly.type
_entity_poly.pdbx_seq_one_letter_code
_entity_poly.pdbx_strand_id
1 'polypeptide(L)'
;MVNNGLDRLSRNLNPAGVSSSTRAIRRPKSGANGRRSIRNGRFEAPGLGAVEAWNEASHDAATGIVTYQTHYRIVESGRRYSASSDIRFTDRKPFTAMLDGAGLKVDKWLGDWNGAACGPASPEFIPVG
;
A
#
# COMPACT_ATOMS: atom_id res chain seq x y z
N MET A 1 22.19 -13.27 4.56
CA MET A 1 21.46 -12.00 4.35
C MET A 1 20.64 -12.17 3.09
N VAL A 2 19.31 -12.21 3.19
CA VAL A 2 18.45 -12.70 2.10
C VAL A 2 17.71 -11.53 1.45
N ASN A 3 18.26 -11.03 0.34
CA ASN A 3 17.57 -10.14 -0.61
C ASN A 3 16.60 -10.97 -1.45
N ASN A 4 15.35 -11.14 -1.00
CA ASN A 4 14.37 -12.02 -1.68
C ASN A 4 13.13 -11.31 -2.25
N GLY A 5 13.06 -9.96 -2.18
CA GLY A 5 11.90 -9.20 -2.63
C GLY A 5 11.89 -8.90 -4.13
N LEU A 6 13.02 -8.47 -4.69
CA LEU A 6 13.12 -8.03 -6.09
C LEU A 6 13.22 -9.20 -7.08
N ASP A 7 13.81 -10.32 -6.67
CA ASP A 7 13.90 -11.56 -7.47
C ASP A 7 12.55 -12.22 -7.76
N ARG A 8 11.50 -11.86 -7.02
CA ARG A 8 10.12 -12.35 -7.25
C ARG A 8 9.34 -11.50 -8.26
N LEU A 9 9.72 -10.23 -8.46
CA LEU A 9 9.08 -9.35 -9.43
C LEU A 9 9.47 -9.71 -10.87
N SER A 10 10.69 -10.21 -11.09
CA SER A 10 11.16 -10.62 -12.43
C SER A 10 10.55 -11.94 -12.93
N ARG A 11 10.00 -12.78 -12.05
CA ARG A 11 9.59 -14.15 -12.39
C ARG A 11 8.09 -14.33 -12.68
N ASN A 12 7.27 -13.30 -12.51
CA ASN A 12 5.80 -13.37 -12.65
C ASN A 12 5.19 -12.35 -13.62
N LEU A 13 6.00 -11.71 -14.48
CA LEU A 13 5.49 -10.85 -15.54
C LEU A 13 4.92 -11.72 -16.68
N ASN A 14 3.61 -11.94 -16.66
CA ASN A 14 2.85 -12.38 -17.84
C ASN A 14 3.00 -11.28 -18.93
N PRO A 15 3.03 -11.58 -20.25
CA PRO A 15 3.26 -10.58 -21.31
C PRO A 15 2.20 -9.47 -21.44
N ALA A 16 1.19 -9.48 -20.57
CA ALA A 16 0.13 -8.46 -20.45
C ALA A 16 -0.07 -7.95 -19.00
N GLY A 17 0.93 -8.15 -18.13
CA GLY A 17 0.79 -8.12 -16.66
C GLY A 17 0.59 -6.75 -16.02
N VAL A 18 -0.66 -6.37 -15.76
CA VAL A 18 -1.00 -5.35 -14.76
C VAL A 18 -1.35 -6.05 -13.44
N SER A 19 -0.39 -6.14 -12.51
CA SER A 19 -0.70 -6.47 -11.11
C SER A 19 -1.12 -5.19 -10.40
N SER A 20 -2.40 -4.86 -10.43
CA SER A 20 -2.96 -3.65 -9.82
C SER A 20 -3.45 -3.93 -8.38
N SER A 21 -2.56 -3.77 -7.40
CA SER A 21 -2.99 -3.64 -6.00
C SER A 21 -3.50 -2.21 -5.79
N THR A 22 -4.82 -2.03 -5.85
CA THR A 22 -5.51 -0.75 -5.59
C THR A 22 -5.27 -0.27 -4.14
N ARG A 23 -4.38 0.71 -3.92
CA ARG A 23 -4.55 1.76 -2.89
C ARG A 23 -3.40 2.77 -2.84
N ALA A 24 -3.72 4.02 -3.15
CA ALA A 24 -2.92 5.18 -2.77
C ALA A 24 -2.91 5.31 -1.23
N ILE A 25 -1.84 4.86 -0.58
CA ILE A 25 -1.62 5.22 0.83
C ILE A 25 -0.86 6.53 0.82
N ARG A 26 -1.58 7.61 1.12
CA ARG A 26 -0.98 8.93 1.34
C ARG A 26 0.06 8.79 2.46
N ARG A 27 1.32 9.16 2.18
CA ARG A 27 2.36 9.28 3.21
C ARG A 27 1.78 10.02 4.42
N PRO A 28 1.89 9.47 5.64
CA PRO A 28 1.60 10.24 6.84
C PRO A 28 2.46 11.51 6.84
N LYS A 29 1.90 12.65 7.25
CA LYS A 29 2.70 13.87 7.46
C LYS A 29 3.75 13.57 8.53
N SER A 30 4.99 14.05 8.33
CA SER A 30 6.08 13.91 9.30
C SER A 30 5.61 14.40 10.68
N GLY A 31 5.76 13.56 11.71
CA GLY A 31 5.39 13.87 13.10
C GLY A 31 4.11 13.21 13.62
N ALA A 32 3.35 12.49 12.79
CA ALA A 32 2.20 11.72 13.26
C ALA A 32 2.66 10.36 13.82
N ASN A 33 3.06 10.33 15.09
CA ASN A 33 3.22 9.07 15.82
C ASN A 33 1.85 8.64 16.35
N GLY A 34 1.41 7.40 16.07
CA GLY A 34 0.19 6.84 16.65
C GLY A 34 -0.69 6.01 15.71
N ARG A 35 -1.58 5.24 16.33
CA ARG A 35 -2.62 4.42 15.69
C ARG A 35 -3.78 5.34 15.32
N ARG A 36 -4.04 5.51 14.03
CA ARG A 36 -5.13 6.37 13.55
C ARG A 36 -6.23 5.51 12.93
N SER A 37 -7.48 5.69 13.36
CA SER A 37 -8.62 5.20 12.58
C SER A 37 -8.79 6.10 11.35
N ILE A 38 -8.77 5.49 10.16
CA ILE A 38 -8.73 6.23 8.88
C ILE A 38 -10.07 6.20 8.17
N ARG A 39 -10.86 5.13 8.35
CA ARG A 39 -12.20 5.00 7.76
C ARG A 39 -13.06 4.10 8.62
N ASN A 40 -14.28 4.53 8.88
CA ASN A 40 -15.33 3.73 9.52
C ASN A 40 -16.51 3.64 8.55
N GLY A 41 -17.14 2.46 8.48
CA GLY A 41 -18.34 2.25 7.66
C GLY A 41 -19.18 1.11 8.20
N ARG A 42 -20.44 1.08 7.78
CA ARG A 42 -21.38 -0.02 8.06
C ARG A 42 -22.04 -0.45 6.76
N PHE A 43 -22.18 -1.76 6.57
CA PHE A 43 -22.84 -2.35 5.40
C PHE A 43 -23.49 -3.69 5.75
N GLU A 44 -24.40 -4.15 4.91
CA GLU A 44 -25.03 -5.48 5.01
C GLU A 44 -24.21 -6.51 4.21
N ALA A 45 -23.91 -7.65 4.83
CA ALA A 45 -23.18 -8.74 4.21
C ALA A 45 -24.07 -10.00 4.08
N PRO A 46 -24.14 -10.64 2.91
CA PRO A 46 -24.90 -11.87 2.72
C PRO A 46 -24.51 -12.94 3.75
N GLY A 47 -25.50 -13.49 4.46
CA GLY A 47 -25.30 -14.54 5.47
C GLY A 47 -24.70 -14.08 6.81
N LEU A 48 -24.30 -12.81 6.95
CA LEU A 48 -23.72 -12.27 8.18
C LEU A 48 -24.48 -11.06 8.74
N GLY A 49 -25.38 -10.46 7.94
CA GLY A 49 -26.15 -9.27 8.33
C GLY A 49 -25.27 -8.04 8.44
N ALA A 50 -25.61 -7.16 9.39
CA ALA A 50 -24.92 -5.89 9.56
C ALA A 50 -23.46 -6.09 10.00
N VAL A 51 -22.53 -5.48 9.27
CA VAL A 51 -21.11 -5.47 9.55
C VAL A 51 -20.61 -4.04 9.70
N GLU A 52 -19.88 -3.79 10.77
CA GLU A 52 -19.07 -2.58 10.93
C GLU A 52 -17.65 -2.87 10.45
N ALA A 53 -17.08 -1.95 9.67
CA ALA A 53 -15.71 -2.04 9.22
C ALA A 53 -14.94 -0.78 9.60
N TRP A 54 -13.72 -0.96 10.09
CA TRP A 54 -12.80 0.14 10.31
C TRP A 54 -11.39 -0.22 9.93
N ASN A 55 -10.58 0.80 9.70
CA ASN A 55 -9.17 0.62 9.39
C ASN A 55 -8.31 1.45 10.30
N GLU A 56 -7.19 0.87 10.69
CA GLU A 56 -6.18 1.52 11.50
C GLU A 56 -4.85 1.49 10.75
N ALA A 57 -4.08 2.57 10.86
CA ALA A 57 -2.69 2.55 10.44
C ALA A 57 -1.80 3.05 11.56
N SER A 58 -0.64 2.42 11.67
CA SER A 58 0.47 2.86 12.50
C SER A 58 1.71 2.99 11.64
N HIS A 59 2.45 4.08 11.81
CA HIS A 59 3.70 4.32 11.11
C HIS A 59 4.86 4.20 12.08
N ASP A 60 5.81 3.33 11.76
CA ASP A 60 7.10 3.28 12.41
C ASP A 60 8.07 4.18 11.63
N ALA A 61 8.42 5.32 12.22
CA ALA A 61 9.32 6.28 11.61
C ALA A 61 10.77 5.79 11.49
N ALA A 62 11.21 4.85 12.35
CA ALA A 62 12.57 4.33 12.32
C ALA A 62 12.76 3.38 11.12
N THR A 63 11.75 2.57 10.84
CA THR A 63 11.79 1.65 9.69
C THR A 63 11.14 2.23 8.44
N GLY A 64 10.29 3.26 8.53
CA GLY A 64 9.49 3.78 7.42
C GLY A 64 8.37 2.83 6.99
N ILE A 65 8.03 1.86 7.84
CA ILE A 65 6.96 0.89 7.59
C ILE A 65 5.65 1.44 8.16
N VAL A 66 4.58 1.34 7.37
CA VAL A 66 3.21 1.53 7.84
C VAL A 66 2.57 0.16 7.93
N THR A 67 2.11 -0.19 9.12
CA THR A 67 1.24 -1.35 9.33
C THR A 67 -0.20 -0.89 9.18
N TYR A 68 -0.89 -1.50 8.23
CA TYR A 68 -2.32 -1.27 7.98
C TYR A 68 -3.12 -2.44 8.51
N GLN A 69 -4.10 -2.16 9.36
CA GLN A 69 -5.02 -3.15 9.90
C GLN A 69 -6.43 -2.85 9.43
N THR A 70 -7.10 -3.87 8.90
CA THR A 70 -8.52 -3.82 8.56
C THR A 70 -9.28 -4.67 9.54
N HIS A 71 -10.34 -4.12 10.12
CA HIS A 71 -11.16 -4.78 11.12
C HIS A 71 -12.62 -4.82 10.66
N TYR A 72 -13.27 -5.92 10.99
CA TYR A 72 -14.70 -6.13 10.78
C TYR A 72 -15.35 -6.62 12.08
N ARG A 73 -16.55 -6.14 12.39
CA ARG A 73 -17.39 -6.65 13.46
C ARG A 73 -18.77 -6.98 12.92
N ILE A 74 -19.20 -8.23 13.05
CA ILE A 74 -20.59 -8.62 12.83
C ILE A 74 -21.40 -8.08 14.00
N VAL A 75 -22.42 -7.25 13.73
CA VAL A 75 -23.18 -6.55 14.77
C VAL A 75 -23.99 -7.53 15.61
N GLU A 76 -24.67 -8.47 14.97
CA GLU A 76 -25.57 -9.42 15.63
C GLU A 76 -24.83 -10.37 16.59
N SER A 77 -23.73 -10.97 16.12
CA SER A 77 -22.96 -11.93 16.91
C SER A 77 -21.82 -11.32 17.72
N GLY A 78 -21.48 -10.05 17.46
CA GLY A 78 -20.30 -9.37 18.03
C GLY A 78 -18.95 -9.91 17.53
N ARG A 79 -18.93 -10.94 16.66
CA ARG A 79 -17.71 -11.58 16.16
C ARG A 79 -16.84 -10.58 15.41
N ARG A 80 -15.53 -10.61 15.67
CA ARG A 80 -14.55 -9.72 15.05
C ARG A 80 -13.59 -10.49 14.15
N TYR A 81 -13.23 -9.87 13.04
CA TYR A 81 -12.18 -10.34 12.13
C TYR A 81 -11.20 -9.22 11.89
N SER A 82 -9.94 -9.56 11.66
CA SER A 82 -8.90 -8.59 11.34
C SER A 82 -7.85 -9.17 10.41
N ALA A 83 -7.34 -8.33 9.51
CA ALA A 83 -6.18 -8.60 8.67
C ALA A 83 -5.15 -7.49 8.83
N SER A 84 -3.86 -7.83 8.70
CA SER A 84 -2.75 -6.89 8.82
C SER A 84 -1.87 -6.96 7.57
N SER A 85 -1.31 -5.82 7.16
CA SER A 85 -0.35 -5.73 6.05
C SER A 85 0.68 -4.65 6.32
N ASP A 86 1.95 -4.98 6.11
CA ASP A 86 3.07 -4.05 6.29
C ASP A 86 3.51 -3.49 4.94
N ILE A 87 3.60 -2.16 4.86
CA ILE A 87 3.90 -1.43 3.63
C ILE A 87 5.02 -0.44 3.91
N ARG A 88 6.14 -0.59 3.21
CA ARG A 88 7.28 0.34 3.32
C ARG A 88 7.15 1.46 2.30
N PHE A 89 7.07 2.71 2.76
CA PHE A 89 7.15 3.87 1.87
C PHE A 89 8.61 4.23 1.64
N THR A 90 9.11 3.90 0.46
CA THR A 90 10.48 4.24 0.07
C THR A 90 10.47 5.53 -0.73
N ASP A 91 11.39 6.45 -0.43
CA ASP A 91 11.56 7.65 -1.24
C ASP A 91 12.01 7.30 -2.66
N ARG A 92 11.62 8.13 -3.63
CA ARG A 92 11.88 7.87 -5.06
C ARG A 92 13.35 7.62 -5.37
N LYS A 93 14.27 8.36 -4.74
CA LYS A 93 15.72 8.25 -5.02
C LYS A 93 16.30 6.90 -4.59
N PRO A 94 16.16 6.45 -3.32
CA PRO A 94 16.54 5.08 -2.93
C PRO A 94 15.84 4.00 -3.77
N PHE A 95 14.56 4.20 -4.11
CA PHE A 95 13.82 3.25 -4.94
C PHE A 95 14.41 3.13 -6.35
N THR A 96 14.74 4.25 -6.98
CA THR A 96 15.38 4.28 -8.31
C THR A 96 16.73 3.55 -8.29
N ALA A 97 17.56 3.80 -7.28
CA ALA A 97 18.85 3.12 -7.15
C ALA A 97 18.69 1.58 -7.00
N MET A 98 17.63 1.11 -6.33
CA MET A 98 17.33 -0.32 -6.27
C MET A 98 16.90 -0.90 -7.62
N LEU A 99 16.12 -0.15 -8.41
CA LEU A 99 15.72 -0.56 -9.75
C LEU A 99 16.95 -0.65 -10.68
N ASP A 100 17.79 0.38 -10.67
CA ASP A 100 19.04 0.42 -11.44
C ASP A 100 19.97 -0.74 -11.05
N GLY A 101 20.12 -0.99 -9.76
CA GLY A 101 20.92 -2.12 -9.25
C GLY A 101 20.36 -3.50 -9.64
N ALA A 102 19.06 -3.60 -9.89
CA ALA A 102 18.40 -4.79 -10.42
C ALA A 102 18.41 -4.88 -11.96
N GLY A 103 18.99 -3.87 -12.65
CA GLY A 103 18.99 -3.79 -14.12
C GLY A 103 17.62 -3.44 -14.72
N LEU A 104 16.66 -3.00 -13.91
CA LEU A 104 15.33 -2.59 -14.35
C LEU A 104 15.37 -1.12 -14.79
N LYS A 105 14.98 -0.87 -16.04
CA LYS A 105 14.89 0.49 -16.58
C LYS A 105 13.49 1.04 -16.40
N VAL A 106 13.42 2.34 -16.12
CA VAL A 106 12.16 3.09 -16.05
C VAL A 106 12.16 4.11 -17.18
N ASP A 107 11.25 3.96 -18.13
CA ASP A 107 11.07 4.87 -19.26
C ASP A 107 10.31 6.14 -18.84
N LYS A 108 9.32 5.99 -17.95
CA LYS A 108 8.53 7.12 -17.45
C LYS A 108 8.03 6.90 -16.03
N TRP A 109 7.80 8.01 -15.32
CA TRP A 109 7.19 8.04 -14.00
C TRP A 109 5.81 8.69 -14.07
N LEU A 110 4.79 7.98 -13.61
CA LEU A 110 3.44 8.53 -13.45
C LEU A 110 3.24 8.99 -12.01
N GLY A 111 2.56 10.14 -11.86
CA GLY A 111 2.24 10.76 -10.58
C GLY A 111 0.93 10.29 -9.96
N ASP A 112 0.10 9.61 -10.75
CA ASP A 112 -1.16 8.99 -10.35
C ASP A 112 -1.57 7.87 -11.32
N TRP A 113 -2.63 7.13 -10.97
CA TRP A 113 -3.23 6.08 -11.80
C TRP A 113 -3.96 6.58 -13.05
N ASN A 114 -4.22 7.89 -13.17
CA ASN A 114 -4.81 8.46 -14.39
C ASN A 114 -3.73 8.77 -15.45
N GLY A 115 -2.45 8.54 -15.12
CA GLY A 115 -1.33 8.74 -16.03
C GLY A 115 -0.79 10.16 -16.02
N ALA A 116 -1.12 10.98 -15.01
CA ALA A 116 -0.55 12.31 -14.90
C ALA A 116 0.98 12.25 -14.74
N ALA A 117 1.66 13.29 -15.20
CA ALA A 117 3.11 13.40 -15.03
C ALA A 117 3.50 13.41 -13.55
N CYS A 118 4.59 12.73 -13.24
CA CYS A 118 5.12 12.70 -11.89
C CYS A 118 5.84 14.01 -11.51
N GLY A 119 5.47 14.61 -10.39
CA GLY A 119 6.08 15.81 -9.82
C GLY A 119 6.31 15.72 -8.31
N PRO A 120 6.93 16.75 -7.69
CA PRO A 120 7.26 16.74 -6.25
C PRO A 120 6.05 16.62 -5.31
N ALA A 121 4.89 17.08 -5.76
CA ALA A 121 3.63 17.01 -5.02
C ALA A 121 2.77 15.78 -5.39
N SER A 122 3.25 14.92 -6.30
CA SER A 122 2.50 13.74 -6.70
C SER A 122 2.24 12.83 -5.50
N PRO A 123 0.99 12.34 -5.35
CA PRO A 123 0.65 11.42 -4.26
C PRO A 123 1.35 10.07 -4.41
N GLU A 124 1.72 9.71 -5.64
CA GLU A 124 2.30 8.42 -6.02
C GLU A 124 3.48 8.61 -6.98
N PHE A 125 4.32 7.58 -7.09
CA PHE A 125 5.45 7.50 -8.01
C PHE A 125 5.44 6.11 -8.66
N ILE A 126 4.82 5.99 -9.84
CA ILE A 126 4.60 4.70 -10.51
C ILE A 126 5.63 4.57 -11.64
N PRO A 127 6.59 3.63 -11.54
CA PRO A 127 7.53 3.37 -12.63
C PRO A 127 6.82 2.64 -13.77
N VAL A 128 7.10 3.03 -15.01
CA VAL A 128 6.72 2.31 -16.23
C VAL A 128 7.96 2.15 -17.08
N GLY A 129 8.18 0.94 -17.60
CA GLY A 129 9.24 0.60 -18.54
C GLY A 129 8.81 -0.56 -19.42
#